data_AF-A0A4D4KS72-F1
#
_entry.id   AF-A0A4D4KS72-F1
#
_cell.length_a   1.000
_cell.length_b   1.000
_cell.length_c   1.000
_cell.angle_alpha   90.00
_cell.angle_beta   90.00
_cell.angle_gamma   90.00
#
_symmetry.space_group_name_H-M   'P 1'
#
loop_
_entity.id
_entity.type
_entity.pdbx_description
1 polymer ?
#
loop_
_entity_poly.entity_id
_entity_poly.type
_entity_poly.pdbx_seq_one_letter_code
_entity_poly.pdbx_strand_id
1 'polypeptide(L)'
;MSATTTTGPPTSKTTKPALSLIWLQAVVTTWAITGLVLFGAAWVLGLQATWWQRILLALPMAGLAFLDARGVAVVIEARAGLTRALADMNWAQIPLAVAGGAWLLGLMAPVGQRVTLAVVIALVAGLYRNAPHATAAGGAG
;
A
#
# COMPACT_ATOMS: atom_id res chain seq x y z
N MET A 1 41.35 -48.15 -7.21
CA MET A 1 40.28 -47.75 -8.14
C MET A 1 39.73 -46.42 -7.64
N SER A 2 40.13 -45.31 -8.27
CA SER A 2 39.76 -43.95 -7.87
C SER A 2 38.52 -43.52 -8.63
N ALA A 3 37.45 -43.18 -7.91
CA ALA A 3 36.26 -42.56 -8.48
C ALA A 3 36.38 -41.04 -8.33
N THR A 4 36.71 -40.36 -9.42
CA THR A 4 36.72 -38.90 -9.51
C THR A 4 35.29 -38.43 -9.77
N THR A 5 34.62 -37.90 -8.75
CA THR A 5 33.30 -37.26 -8.92
C THR A 5 33.50 -35.83 -9.41
N THR A 6 33.22 -35.61 -10.69
CA THR A 6 33.23 -34.28 -11.32
C THR A 6 32.05 -33.45 -10.80
N THR A 7 32.30 -32.52 -9.89
CA THR A 7 31.36 -31.44 -9.55
C THR A 7 31.40 -30.36 -10.64
N GLY A 8 30.43 -30.40 -11.56
CA GLY A 8 30.16 -29.28 -12.46
C GLY A 8 29.60 -28.07 -11.69
N PRO A 9 29.90 -26.83 -12.11
CA PRO A 9 29.41 -25.64 -11.42
C PRO A 9 27.88 -25.50 -11.55
N PRO A 10 27.17 -25.00 -10.53
CA PRO A 10 25.73 -24.75 -10.62
C PRO A 10 25.45 -23.73 -11.72
N THR A 11 24.64 -24.14 -12.70
CA THR A 11 24.22 -23.33 -13.84
C THR A 11 23.29 -22.21 -13.36
N SER A 12 23.87 -21.02 -13.20
CA SER A 12 23.21 -19.77 -12.80
C SER A 12 22.33 -19.17 -13.92
N LYS A 13 21.27 -19.87 -14.36
CA LYS A 13 20.44 -19.41 -15.51
C LYS A 13 18.96 -19.14 -15.24
N THR A 14 18.47 -19.16 -14.00
CA THR A 14 17.00 -19.20 -13.78
C THR A 14 16.43 -18.21 -12.77
N THR A 15 17.06 -17.05 -12.53
CA THR A 15 16.57 -16.08 -11.52
C THR A 15 15.99 -14.78 -12.08
N LYS A 16 16.14 -14.52 -13.38
CA LYS A 16 15.70 -13.25 -14.01
C LYS A 16 14.17 -13.03 -14.06
N PRO A 17 13.31 -14.02 -14.39
CA PRO A 17 11.88 -13.75 -14.55
C PRO A 17 11.14 -13.58 -13.21
N ALA A 18 11.63 -14.20 -12.13
CA ALA A 18 11.03 -14.05 -10.81
C ALA A 18 11.28 -12.64 -10.23
N LEU A 19 12.47 -12.09 -10.45
CA LEU A 19 12.87 -10.79 -9.92
C LEU A 19 12.10 -9.64 -10.59
N SER A 20 11.80 -9.75 -11.89
CA SER A 20 10.98 -8.77 -12.61
C SER A 20 9.51 -8.76 -12.17
N LEU A 21 8.94 -9.93 -11.87
CA LEU A 21 7.57 -10.05 -11.37
C LEU A 21 7.43 -9.47 -9.96
N ILE A 22 8.36 -9.78 -9.06
CA ILE A 22 8.38 -9.25 -7.69
C ILE A 22 8.50 -7.72 -7.71
N TRP A 23 9.38 -7.19 -8.57
CA TRP A 23 9.54 -5.76 -8.72
C TRP A 23 8.27 -5.08 -9.24
N LEU A 24 7.66 -5.64 -10.29
CA LEU A 24 6.42 -5.09 -10.84
C LEU A 24 5.28 -5.14 -9.82
N GLN A 25 5.18 -6.22 -9.04
CA GLN A 25 4.22 -6.33 -7.95
C GLN A 25 4.46 -5.25 -6.88
N ALA A 26 5.71 -4.98 -6.50
CA ALA A 26 6.04 -3.92 -5.54
C ALA A 26 5.66 -2.53 -6.07
N VAL A 27 5.90 -2.25 -7.35
CA VAL A 27 5.48 -1.01 -8.02
C VAL A 27 3.95 -0.87 -7.95
N VAL A 28 3.23 -1.87 -8.44
CA VAL A 28 1.76 -1.85 -8.53
C VAL A 28 1.13 -1.71 -7.14
N THR A 29 1.59 -2.49 -6.17
CA THR A 29 1.05 -2.43 -4.79
C THR A 29 1.30 -1.07 -4.15
N THR A 30 2.49 -0.47 -4.32
CA THR A 30 2.81 0.84 -3.76
C THR A 30 1.89 1.93 -4.29
N TRP A 31 1.71 2.00 -5.62
CA TRP A 31 0.85 3.00 -6.24
C TRP A 31 -0.63 2.75 -5.98
N ALA A 32 -1.06 1.48 -5.90
CA ALA A 32 -2.43 1.14 -5.52
C ALA A 32 -2.76 1.60 -4.10
N ILE A 33 -1.88 1.31 -3.14
CA ILE A 33 -2.03 1.76 -1.74
C ILE A 33 -2.02 3.28 -1.66
N THR A 34 -1.10 3.94 -2.37
CA THR A 34 -1.02 5.40 -2.45
C THR A 34 -2.32 6.00 -2.97
N GLY A 35 -2.84 5.48 -4.08
CA GLY A 35 -4.11 5.91 -4.65
C GLY A 35 -5.26 5.73 -3.68
N LEU A 36 -5.37 4.57 -3.04
CA LEU A 36 -6.39 4.30 -2.03
C LEU A 36 -6.32 5.27 -0.85
N VAL A 37 -5.13 5.58 -0.34
CA VAL A 37 -4.96 6.55 0.74
C VAL A 37 -5.40 7.95 0.31
N LEU A 38 -5.05 8.38 -0.90
CA LEU A 38 -5.48 9.67 -1.45
C LEU A 38 -7.00 9.73 -1.67
N PHE A 39 -7.62 8.64 -2.14
CA PHE A 39 -9.08 8.54 -2.24
C PHE A 39 -9.74 8.53 -0.87
N GLY A 40 -9.11 7.92 0.13
CA GLY A 40 -9.54 8.01 1.52
C GLY A 40 -9.56 9.45 2.01
N ALA A 41 -8.49 10.21 1.72
CA ALA A 41 -8.44 11.63 2.05
C ALA A 41 -9.54 12.42 1.33
N ALA A 42 -9.77 12.17 0.03
CA ALA A 42 -10.87 12.79 -0.72
C ALA A 42 -12.26 12.44 -0.11
N TRP A 43 -12.44 11.20 0.34
CA TRP A 43 -13.66 10.77 1.03
C TRP A 43 -13.88 11.50 2.35
N VAL A 44 -12.84 11.61 3.18
CA VAL A 44 -12.87 12.35 4.46
C VAL A 44 -13.19 13.82 4.21
N LEU A 45 -12.61 14.42 3.17
CA LEU A 45 -12.84 15.81 2.77
C LEU A 45 -14.25 16.08 2.19
N GLY A 46 -15.10 15.06 2.04
CA GLY A 46 -16.45 15.29 1.54
C GLY A 46 -16.55 15.30 0.01
N LEU A 47 -15.49 14.96 -0.72
CA LEU A 47 -15.44 15.14 -2.18
C LEU A 47 -16.50 14.26 -2.85
N GLN A 48 -17.51 14.91 -3.44
CA GLN A 48 -18.55 14.26 -4.22
C GLN A 48 -18.07 14.19 -5.67
N ALA A 49 -17.96 12.99 -6.19
CA ALA A 49 -17.59 12.74 -7.58
C ALA A 49 -18.53 11.69 -8.17
N THR A 50 -18.98 11.91 -9.40
CA THR A 50 -19.69 10.88 -10.17
C THR A 50 -18.76 9.73 -10.49
N TRP A 51 -19.30 8.55 -10.74
CA TRP A 51 -18.50 7.33 -10.95
C TRP A 51 -17.44 7.48 -12.07
N TRP A 52 -17.76 8.20 -13.15
CA TRP A 52 -16.79 8.54 -14.20
C TRP A 52 -15.69 9.48 -13.73
N GLN A 53 -16.01 10.49 -12.90
CA GLN A 53 -15.00 11.39 -12.32
C GLN A 53 -14.05 10.63 -11.39
N ARG A 54 -14.53 9.61 -10.68
CA ARG A 54 -13.66 8.74 -9.85
C ARG A 54 -12.68 7.95 -10.70
N ILE A 55 -13.12 7.42 -11.84
CA ILE A 55 -12.24 6.72 -12.79
C ILE A 55 -11.19 7.68 -13.34
N LEU A 56 -11.57 8.90 -13.72
CA LEU A 56 -10.64 9.91 -14.19
C LEU A 56 -9.61 10.28 -13.11
N LEU A 57 -10.01 10.33 -11.83
CA LEU A 57 -9.10 10.59 -10.71
C LEU A 57 -8.18 9.39 -10.38
N ALA A 58 -8.53 8.18 -10.82
CA ALA A 58 -7.66 6.99 -10.72
C ALA A 58 -6.62 6.88 -11.83
N LEU A 59 -6.86 7.56 -12.96
CA LEU A 59 -5.98 7.52 -14.12
C LEU A 59 -4.55 8.05 -13.86
N PRO A 60 -4.36 9.14 -13.09
CA PRO A 60 -3.02 9.59 -12.70
C PRO A 60 -2.21 8.54 -11.94
N MET A 61 -2.84 7.73 -11.07
CA MET A 61 -2.14 6.67 -10.34
C MET A 61 -1.68 5.55 -11.27
N ALA A 62 -2.50 5.17 -12.24
CA ALA A 62 -2.10 4.23 -13.29
C ALA A 62 -0.96 4.78 -14.16
N GLY A 63 -1.00 6.08 -14.48
CA GLY A 63 0.07 6.78 -15.19
C GLY A 63 1.39 6.77 -14.42
N LEU A 64 1.36 7.07 -13.12
CA LEU A 64 2.55 7.02 -12.25
C LEU A 64 3.11 5.60 -12.15
N ALA A 65 2.25 4.58 -11.97
CA ALA A 65 2.67 3.18 -11.96
C ALA A 65 3.33 2.77 -13.28
N PHE A 66 2.81 3.25 -14.42
CA PHE A 66 3.39 2.99 -15.73
C PHE A 66 4.75 3.68 -15.94
N LEU A 67 4.89 4.93 -15.50
CA LEU A 67 6.15 5.67 -15.58
C LEU A 67 7.22 5.07 -14.66
N ASP A 68 6.83 4.64 -13.46
CA ASP A 68 7.71 3.90 -12.54
C ASP A 68 8.13 2.56 -13.17
N ALA A 69 7.19 1.82 -13.76
CA ALA A 69 7.48 0.57 -14.47
C ALA A 69 8.47 0.75 -15.64
N ARG A 70 8.50 1.94 -16.26
CA ARG A 70 9.47 2.31 -17.30
C ARG A 70 10.82 2.80 -16.77
N GLY A 71 10.99 2.92 -15.47
CA GLY A 71 12.26 3.32 -14.85
C GLY A 71 12.50 4.83 -14.84
N VAL A 72 11.45 5.67 -14.88
CA VAL A 72 11.61 7.13 -14.83
C VAL A 72 12.13 7.54 -13.45
N ALA A 73 13.38 8.03 -13.41
CA ALA A 73 14.10 8.31 -12.16
C ALA A 73 13.33 9.21 -11.17
N VAL A 74 12.72 10.29 -11.66
CA VAL A 74 11.93 11.23 -10.84
C VAL A 74 10.75 10.53 -10.14
N VAL A 75 10.10 9.58 -10.83
CA VAL A 75 8.94 8.86 -10.28
C VAL A 75 9.37 7.82 -9.24
N ILE A 76 10.53 7.18 -9.46
CA ILE A 76 11.13 6.26 -8.49
C ILE A 76 11.51 6.98 -7.20
N GLU A 77 12.11 8.17 -7.32
CA GLU A 77 12.48 9.00 -6.17
C GLU A 77 11.24 9.49 -5.43
N ALA A 78 10.21 9.92 -6.16
CA ALA A 78 8.91 10.25 -5.59
C ALA A 78 8.31 9.06 -4.83
N ARG A 79 8.34 7.84 -5.40
CA ARG A 79 7.88 6.63 -4.72
C ARG A 79 8.61 6.41 -3.41
N ALA A 80 9.94 6.57 -3.39
CA ALA A 80 10.76 6.36 -2.19
C ALA A 80 10.45 7.40 -1.09
N GLY A 81 10.20 8.65 -1.45
CA GLY A 81 9.72 9.67 -0.50
C GLY A 81 8.32 9.33 0.02
N LEU A 82 7.45 8.84 -0.85
CA LEU A 82 6.07 8.56 -0.54
C LEU A 82 5.89 7.30 0.31
N THR A 83 6.71 6.26 0.11
CA THR A 83 6.74 5.10 1.01
C THR A 83 7.20 5.47 2.41
N ARG A 84 8.14 6.40 2.56
CA ARG A 84 8.51 6.93 3.90
C ARG A 84 7.34 7.69 4.52
N ALA A 85 6.70 8.59 3.77
CA ALA A 85 5.55 9.33 4.26
C ALA A 85 4.38 8.41 4.67
N LEU A 86 4.12 7.36 3.89
CA LEU A 86 3.13 6.34 4.22
C LEU A 86 3.52 5.54 5.48
N ALA A 87 4.80 5.18 5.59
CA ALA A 87 5.32 4.49 6.78
C ALA A 87 5.21 5.35 8.05
N ASP A 88 5.42 6.67 7.96
CA ASP A 88 5.19 7.59 9.08
C ASP A 88 3.70 7.67 9.47
N MET A 89 2.80 7.51 8.49
CA MET A 89 1.35 7.43 8.66
C MET A 89 0.82 6.05 9.05
N ASN A 90 1.67 5.09 9.45
CA ASN A 90 1.33 3.67 9.71
C ASN A 90 -0.07 3.43 10.33
N TRP A 91 -0.45 4.23 11.34
CA TRP A 91 -1.74 4.11 12.02
C TRP A 91 -2.97 4.54 11.19
N ALA A 92 -2.81 5.49 10.27
CA ALA A 92 -3.88 6.05 9.44
C ALA A 92 -3.96 5.39 8.06
N GLN A 93 -2.89 4.72 7.61
CA GLN A 93 -2.77 4.16 6.26
C GLN A 93 -3.87 3.14 5.94
N ILE A 94 -4.06 2.12 6.80
CA ILE A 94 -5.07 1.08 6.58
C ILE A 94 -6.49 1.69 6.61
N PRO A 95 -6.88 2.50 7.62
CA PRO A 95 -8.19 3.14 7.62
C PRO A 95 -8.46 4.02 6.40
N LEU A 96 -7.48 4.82 5.96
CA LEU A 96 -7.59 5.66 4.77
C LEU A 96 -7.72 4.82 3.51
N ALA A 97 -6.95 3.73 3.39
CA ALA A 97 -7.06 2.85 2.23
C ALA A 97 -8.45 2.19 2.13
N VAL A 98 -9.03 1.76 3.25
CA VAL A 98 -10.40 1.22 3.31
C VAL A 98 -11.43 2.29 2.92
N ALA A 99 -11.30 3.51 3.46
CA ALA A 99 -12.16 4.63 3.10
C ALA A 99 -12.06 4.98 1.61
N GLY A 100 -10.87 4.93 1.03
CA GLY A 100 -10.66 5.14 -0.40
C GLY A 100 -11.30 4.07 -1.27
N GLY A 101 -11.23 2.80 -0.85
CA GLY A 101 -11.95 1.70 -1.49
C GLY A 101 -13.47 1.93 -1.45
N ALA A 102 -14.01 2.33 -0.31
CA ALA A 102 -15.43 2.68 -0.17
C ALA A 102 -15.84 3.85 -1.06
N TRP A 103 -14.99 4.88 -1.18
CA TRP A 103 -15.21 6.02 -2.06
C TRP A 103 -15.25 5.63 -3.54
N LEU A 104 -14.31 4.78 -3.98
CA LEU A 104 -14.28 4.24 -5.34
C LEU A 104 -15.55 3.45 -5.67
N LEU A 105 -16.00 2.59 -4.75
CA LEU A 105 -17.25 1.84 -4.86
C LEU A 105 -18.51 2.72 -4.81
N GLY A 106 -18.36 4.00 -4.45
CA GLY A 106 -19.46 4.96 -4.42
C GLY A 106 -20.29 4.99 -3.16
N LEU A 107 -19.75 4.45 -2.08
CA LEU A 107 -20.30 4.61 -0.74
C LEU A 107 -20.06 6.04 -0.27
N MET A 108 -20.97 6.94 -0.65
CA MET A 108 -21.02 8.31 -0.17
C MET A 108 -21.84 8.33 1.12
N ALA A 109 -21.17 8.18 2.26
CA ALA A 109 -21.83 8.31 3.55
C ALA A 109 -22.19 9.79 3.81
N PRO A 110 -23.33 10.12 4.43
CA PRO A 110 -23.60 11.46 4.96
C PRO A 110 -22.52 11.90 5.96
N VAL A 111 -22.33 13.21 6.11
CA VAL A 111 -21.24 13.81 6.92
C VAL A 111 -21.16 13.22 8.32
N GLY A 112 -22.31 13.02 8.98
CA GLY A 112 -22.37 12.39 10.31
C GLY A 112 -21.73 11.00 10.35
N GLN A 113 -22.00 10.15 9.37
CA GLN A 113 -21.39 8.82 9.29
C GLN A 113 -19.89 8.89 8.99
N ARG A 114 -19.42 9.85 8.18
CA ARG A 114 -17.98 10.04 7.92
C ARG A 114 -17.24 10.45 9.19
N VAL A 115 -17.81 11.38 9.96
CA VAL A 115 -17.27 11.85 11.24
C VAL A 115 -17.26 10.73 12.26
N THR A 116 -18.35 9.96 12.41
CA THR A 116 -18.39 8.81 13.32
C THR A 116 -17.33 7.78 12.94
N LEU A 117 -17.17 7.46 11.66
CA LEU A 117 -16.18 6.50 11.19
C LEU A 117 -14.75 7.01 11.44
N ALA A 118 -14.49 8.30 11.23
CA ALA A 118 -13.21 8.94 11.54
C ALA A 118 -12.91 8.91 13.05
N VAL A 119 -13.91 9.16 13.90
CA VAL A 119 -13.79 9.09 15.36
C VAL A 119 -13.53 7.66 15.82
N VAL A 120 -14.23 6.67 15.27
CA VAL A 120 -14.00 5.24 15.56
C VAL A 120 -12.59 4.82 15.15
N ILE A 121 -12.14 5.21 13.96
CA ILE A 121 -10.76 4.96 13.50
C ILE A 121 -9.74 5.60 14.45
N ALA A 122 -9.94 6.87 14.82
CA ALA A 122 -9.05 7.58 15.74
C ALA A 122 -9.02 6.93 17.13
N LEU A 123 -10.17 6.46 17.62
CA LEU A 123 -10.29 5.72 18.87
C LEU A 123 -9.56 4.38 18.81
N VAL A 124 -9.77 3.59 17.76
CA VAL A 124 -9.10 2.29 17.59
C VAL A 124 -7.59 2.48 17.43
N ALA A 125 -7.15 3.44 16.62
CA ALA A 125 -5.74 3.76 16.45
C ALA A 125 -5.11 4.28 17.75
N GLY A 126 -5.81 5.14 18.48
CA GLY A 126 -5.40 5.64 19.79
C GLY A 126 -5.32 4.52 20.82
N LEU A 127 -6.27 3.60 20.83
CA LEU A 127 -6.25 2.39 21.66
C LEU A 127 -5.09 1.47 21.30
N TYR A 128 -4.83 1.22 20.02
CA TYR A 128 -3.67 0.42 19.60
C TYR A 128 -2.34 1.07 19.96
N ARG A 129 -2.27 2.40 19.91
CA ARG A 129 -1.07 3.16 20.29
C ARG A 129 -0.85 3.21 21.80
N ASN A 130 -1.92 3.28 22.58
CA ASN A 130 -1.86 3.39 24.04
C ASN A 130 -2.06 2.06 24.77
N ALA A 131 -2.39 0.98 24.05
CA ALA A 131 -2.38 -0.35 24.61
C ALA A 131 -0.92 -0.70 24.92
N PRO A 132 -0.52 -0.86 26.19
CA PRO A 132 0.78 -1.43 26.50
C PRO A 132 0.81 -2.80 25.83
N HIS A 133 1.78 -3.03 24.93
CA HIS A 133 2.00 -4.35 24.38
C HIS A 133 2.11 -5.31 25.58
N ALA A 134 1.08 -6.13 25.79
CA ALA A 134 1.14 -7.18 26.77
C ALA A 134 2.32 -8.05 26.36
N THR A 135 3.44 -7.89 27.06
CA THR A 135 4.55 -8.84 27.02
C THR A 135 3.93 -10.20 27.21
N ALA A 136 3.97 -11.04 26.18
CA ALA A 136 3.44 -12.38 26.23
C ALA A 136 4.10 -13.14 27.39
N ALA A 137 3.41 -13.20 28.52
CA ALA A 137 3.71 -14.15 29.58
C ALA A 137 3.27 -15.52 29.06
N GLY A 138 4.19 -16.25 28.43
CA GLY A 138 3.87 -17.52 27.79
C GLY A 138 5.11 -18.23 27.28
N GLY A 139 6.04 -18.54 28.17
CA GLY A 139 7.26 -19.28 27.86
C GLY A 139 8.06 -19.66 29.10
N ALA A 140 7.37 -20.05 30.18
CA ALA A 140 7.95 -20.88 31.23
C ALA A 140 7.46 -22.31 30.97
N GLY A 141 8.39 -23.17 30.58
CA GLY A 141 8.22 -24.59 30.31
C GLY A 141 9.57 -25.18 29.98
#